data_AF-A0A1I2MMV4-F1
#
_entry.id   AF-A0A1I2MMV4-F1
#
_cell.length_a   1.000
_cell.length_b   1.000
_cell.length_c   1.000
_cell.angle_alpha   90.00
_cell.angle_beta   90.00
_cell.angle_gamma   90.00
#
_symmetry.space_group_name_H-M   'P 1'
#
loop_
_entity.id
_entity.type
_entity.pdbx_description
1 polymer ?
#
loop_
_entity_poly.entity_id
_entity_poly.type
_entity_poly.pdbx_seq_one_letter_code
_entity_poly.pdbx_strand_id
1 'polypeptide(L)'
;MMACGARVRQTLSGGRDTGWVTTLRGELRSTATTEAEGSGENIEAARTAAVEALDLHGFELQQVNAVTSKATGETTVRAIARSKETRPHEATGQTYEEALQAFRASIPEGWQAQNMREIRS
;
A
#
# COMPACT_ATOMS: atom_id res chain seq x y z
N MET A 1 -39.41 18.50 -48.39
CA MET A 1 -38.11 19.16 -48.13
C MET A 1 -38.31 20.16 -47.01
N MET A 2 -37.85 19.81 -45.81
CA MET A 2 -38.06 20.59 -44.58
C MET A 2 -37.12 21.80 -44.55
N ALA A 3 -37.72 22.98 -44.39
CA ALA A 3 -37.01 24.22 -44.13
C ALA A 3 -36.64 24.32 -42.65
N CYS A 4 -35.40 24.73 -42.43
CA CYS A 4 -34.73 25.04 -41.18
C CYS A 4 -35.57 26.04 -40.34
N GLY A 5 -35.96 25.61 -39.13
CA GLY A 5 -36.80 26.37 -38.20
C GLY A 5 -36.10 26.66 -36.87
N ALA A 6 -35.62 27.89 -36.76
CA ALA A 6 -35.64 28.76 -35.57
C ALA A 6 -35.27 28.18 -34.18
N ARG A 7 -34.06 28.55 -33.76
CA ARG A 7 -33.78 29.42 -32.59
C ARG A 7 -34.54 29.09 -31.30
N VAL A 8 -34.02 28.13 -30.52
CA VAL A 8 -34.24 28.08 -29.07
C VAL A 8 -33.05 28.75 -28.38
N ARG A 9 -33.35 29.78 -27.58
CA ARG A 9 -32.43 30.52 -26.72
C ARG A 9 -31.56 29.55 -25.93
N GLN A 10 -30.25 29.55 -26.18
CA GLN A 10 -29.26 29.17 -25.17
C GLN A 10 -29.48 30.10 -23.98
N THR A 11 -30.17 29.59 -22.96
CA THR A 11 -30.05 30.12 -21.62
C THR A 11 -28.67 29.69 -21.15
N LEU A 12 -27.74 30.64 -21.18
CA LEU A 12 -26.55 30.60 -20.35
C LEU A 12 -27.01 30.44 -18.89
N SER A 13 -27.03 29.21 -18.39
CA SER A 13 -26.85 28.95 -16.97
C SER A 13 -25.44 28.42 -16.82
N GLY A 14 -24.53 29.31 -16.42
CA GLY A 14 -23.33 28.88 -15.75
C GLY A 14 -23.73 28.02 -14.54
N GLY A 15 -23.09 26.86 -14.43
CA GLY A 15 -23.19 25.96 -13.29
C GLY A 15 -22.34 24.74 -13.59
N ARG A 16 -21.13 24.71 -13.04
CA ARG A 16 -20.16 23.60 -13.10
C ARG A 16 -20.60 22.41 -12.23
N ASP A 17 -21.90 22.11 -12.16
CA ASP A 17 -22.49 21.27 -11.12
C ASP A 17 -23.46 20.23 -11.70
N THR A 18 -22.92 19.13 -12.24
CA THR A 18 -23.66 17.86 -12.34
C THR A 18 -22.74 16.69 -11.99
N GLY A 19 -22.71 16.36 -10.70
CA GLY A 19 -23.24 15.08 -10.21
C GLY A 19 -22.38 13.83 -10.28
N TRP A 20 -21.20 13.85 -10.88
CA TRP A 20 -20.31 12.67 -10.86
C TRP A 20 -19.42 12.72 -9.62
N VAL A 21 -19.72 11.84 -8.67
CA VAL A 21 -18.86 11.63 -7.51
C VAL A 21 -17.72 10.72 -7.94
N THR A 22 -16.48 11.16 -7.70
CA THR A 22 -15.29 10.35 -8.00
C THR A 22 -14.93 9.53 -6.76
N THR A 23 -14.86 8.21 -6.91
CA THR A 23 -14.40 7.33 -5.83
C THR A 23 -13.06 6.72 -6.21
N LEU A 24 -12.06 6.86 -5.36
CA LEU A 24 -10.81 6.13 -5.48
C LEU A 24 -10.88 4.87 -4.63
N ARG A 25 -10.53 3.74 -5.23
CA ARG A 25 -10.37 2.47 -4.52
C ARG A 25 -8.96 1.98 -4.67
N GLY A 26 -8.40 1.44 -3.60
CA GLY A 26 -7.12 0.79 -3.61
C GLY A 26 -7.03 -0.23 -2.49
N GLU A 27 -5.83 -0.78 -2.34
CA GLU A 27 -5.50 -1.68 -1.26
C GLU A 27 -4.41 -1.02 -0.42
N LEU A 28 -4.56 -1.02 0.89
CA LEU A 28 -3.49 -0.64 1.79
C LEU A 28 -2.74 -1.90 2.19
N ARG A 29 -1.41 -1.79 2.18
CA ARG A 29 -0.50 -2.81 2.66
C ARG A 29 0.24 -2.30 3.89
N SER A 30 0.32 -3.13 4.92
CA SER A 30 1.05 -2.80 6.13
C SER A 30 2.55 -2.66 5.83
N THR A 31 3.17 -1.62 6.39
CA THR A 31 4.62 -1.40 6.35
C THR A 31 5.31 -1.93 7.60
N ALA A 32 4.57 -2.62 8.49
CA ALA A 32 5.13 -3.21 9.69
C ALA A 32 6.21 -4.25 9.34
N THR A 33 7.34 -4.17 10.03
CA THR A 33 8.44 -5.13 9.91
C THR A 33 8.79 -5.68 11.27
N THR A 34 9.17 -6.96 11.31
CA THR A 34 9.73 -7.62 12.48
C THR A 34 11.14 -8.10 12.13
N GLU A 35 12.03 -8.08 13.12
CA GLU A 35 13.38 -8.56 12.98
C GLU A 35 13.71 -9.54 14.10
N ALA A 36 14.50 -10.55 13.78
CA ALA A 36 15.05 -11.48 14.75
C ALA A 36 16.50 -11.80 14.40
N GLU A 37 17.27 -12.12 15.42
CA GLU A 37 18.67 -12.51 15.29
C GLU A 37 18.83 -13.96 15.72
N GLY A 38 19.70 -14.67 15.02
CA GLY A 38 20.11 -16.03 15.33
C GLY A 38 21.62 -16.17 15.22
N SER A 39 22.20 -16.87 16.19
CA SER A 39 23.63 -17.18 16.22
C SER A 39 23.82 -18.69 16.09
N GLY A 40 24.90 -19.10 15.44
CA GLY A 40 25.24 -20.50 15.25
C GLY A 40 26.69 -20.72 14.86
N GLU A 41 27.13 -21.98 14.90
CA GLU A 41 28.51 -22.39 14.57
C GLU A 41 28.85 -22.21 13.08
N ASN A 42 27.85 -21.99 12.23
CA ASN A 42 28.00 -21.66 10.82
C ASN A 42 26.81 -20.80 10.34
N ILE A 43 26.89 -20.31 9.10
CA ILE A 43 25.87 -19.41 8.54
C ILE A 43 24.49 -20.08 8.37
N GLU A 44 24.44 -21.39 8.09
CA GLU A 44 23.18 -22.11 7.93
C GLU A 44 22.46 -22.28 9.27
N ALA A 45 23.18 -22.67 10.32
CA ALA A 45 22.66 -22.78 11.68
C ALA A 45 22.17 -21.42 12.20
N ALA A 46 22.96 -20.36 11.99
CA ALA A 46 22.58 -19.00 12.36
C ALA A 46 21.33 -18.52 11.60
N ARG A 47 21.21 -18.85 10.30
CA ARG A 47 20.03 -18.54 9.49
C ARG A 47 18.78 -19.26 9.99
N THR A 48 18.88 -20.56 10.25
CA THR A 48 17.75 -21.34 10.76
C THR A 48 17.28 -20.79 12.10
N ALA A 49 18.21 -20.54 13.04
CA ALA A 49 17.88 -19.94 14.33
C ALA A 49 17.22 -18.56 14.18
N ALA A 50 17.70 -17.70 13.27
CA ALA A 50 17.13 -16.38 13.03
C ALA A 50 15.72 -16.44 12.43
N VAL A 51 15.45 -17.42 11.55
CA VAL A 51 14.14 -17.61 10.93
C VAL A 51 13.16 -18.25 11.89
N GLU A 52 13.59 -19.21 12.71
CA GLU A 52 12.76 -19.84 13.76
C GLU A 52 12.39 -18.85 14.87
N ALA A 53 13.32 -17.94 15.22
CA ALA A 53 13.04 -16.85 16.14
C ALA A 53 12.06 -15.81 15.56
N LEU A 54 11.86 -15.81 14.24
CA LEU A 54 10.92 -14.94 13.56
C LEU A 54 9.55 -15.63 13.48
N ASP A 55 8.53 -15.06 14.12
CA ASP A 55 7.16 -15.52 13.90
C ASP A 55 6.69 -15.11 12.50
N LEU A 56 6.78 -16.06 11.55
CA LEU A 56 6.37 -15.86 10.17
C LEU A 56 4.84 -15.89 9.99
N HIS A 57 4.06 -16.09 11.05
CA HIS A 57 2.61 -16.07 10.97
C HIS A 57 2.10 -14.67 10.63
N GLY A 58 1.60 -14.48 9.41
CA GLY A 58 1.18 -13.17 8.92
C GLY A 58 2.33 -12.28 8.40
N PHE A 59 3.57 -12.78 8.37
CA PHE A 59 4.74 -12.07 7.85
C PHE A 59 5.38 -12.82 6.67
N GLU A 60 6.02 -12.09 5.76
CA GLU A 60 6.87 -12.62 4.70
C GLU A 60 8.32 -12.28 4.97
N LEU A 61 9.21 -13.28 4.88
CA LEU A 61 10.64 -13.07 4.98
C LEU A 61 11.11 -12.21 3.81
N GLN A 62 11.70 -11.04 4.10
CA GLN A 62 12.25 -10.16 3.07
C GLN A 62 13.73 -10.42 2.86
N GLN A 63 14.49 -10.46 3.96
CA GLN A 63 15.94 -10.41 3.89
C GLN A 63 16.56 -11.16 5.07
N VAL A 64 17.71 -11.76 4.80
CA VAL A 64 18.53 -12.45 5.79
C VAL A 64 19.96 -11.95 5.58
N ASN A 65 20.51 -11.25 6.57
CA ASN A 65 21.84 -10.65 6.51
C ASN A 65 22.77 -11.28 7.54
N ALA A 66 23.99 -11.63 7.14
CA ALA A 66 25.04 -11.97 8.11
C ALA A 66 25.55 -10.69 8.76
N VAL A 67 25.47 -10.61 10.09
CA VAL A 67 25.82 -9.42 10.88
C VAL A 67 27.25 -9.51 11.41
N THR A 68 27.71 -10.70 11.81
CA THR A 68 29.04 -10.88 12.39
C THR A 68 29.53 -12.31 12.19
N SER A 69 30.81 -12.46 11.84
CA SER A 69 31.57 -13.71 11.99
C SER A 69 32.68 -13.44 12.98
N LYS A 70 32.59 -14.05 14.18
CA LYS A 70 33.67 -13.96 15.16
C LYS A 70 34.85 -14.84 14.70
N ALA A 71 36.07 -14.49 15.10
CA ALA A 71 37.26 -15.31 14.86
C ALA A 71 37.18 -16.72 15.48
N THR A 72 36.19 -16.96 16.36
CA THR A 72 35.85 -18.27 16.95
C THR A 72 35.00 -19.16 16.05
N GLY A 73 34.62 -18.72 14.84
CA GLY A 73 33.78 -19.47 13.90
C GLY A 73 32.27 -19.25 14.06
N GLU A 74 31.84 -18.63 15.16
CA GLU A 74 30.42 -18.31 15.40
C GLU A 74 29.95 -17.21 14.44
N THR A 75 28.84 -17.48 13.73
CA THR A 75 28.18 -16.56 12.81
C THR A 75 26.85 -16.10 13.39
N THR A 76 26.56 -14.81 13.28
CA THR A 76 25.27 -14.23 13.66
C THR A 76 24.58 -13.67 12.43
N VAL A 77 23.30 -13.98 12.29
CA VAL A 77 22.44 -13.61 11.17
C VAL A 77 21.23 -12.85 11.70
N ARG A 78 20.85 -11.78 11.00
CA ARG A 78 19.61 -11.04 11.23
C ARG A 78 18.62 -11.32 10.11
N ALA A 79 17.44 -11.79 10.45
CA ALA A 79 16.32 -11.97 9.55
C ALA A 79 15.33 -10.81 9.73
N ILE A 80 14.84 -10.28 8.61
CA ILE A 80 13.82 -9.22 8.57
C ILE A 80 12.63 -9.75 7.79
N ALA A 81 11.44 -9.67 8.39
CA ALA A 81 10.19 -9.96 7.73
C ALA A 81 9.23 -8.77 7.75
N ARG A 82 8.37 -8.71 6.74
CA ARG A 82 7.36 -7.66 6.55
C ARG A 82 5.97 -8.26 6.67
N SER A 83 5.03 -7.49 7.20
CA SER A 83 3.63 -7.92 7.29
C SER A 83 3.04 -8.23 5.90
N LYS A 84 2.25 -9.30 5.84
CA LYS A 84 1.41 -9.66 4.69
C LYS A 84 0.02 -9.01 4.77
N GLU A 85 -0.25 -8.25 5.83
CA GLU A 85 -1.56 -7.66 6.05
C GLU A 85 -1.90 -6.67 4.95
N THR A 86 -3.03 -6.93 4.29
CA THR A 86 -3.62 -6.02 3.33
C THR A 86 -5.09 -5.78 3.65
N ARG A 87 -5.57 -4.60 3.29
CA ARG A 87 -6.97 -4.23 3.51
C ARG A 87 -7.49 -3.30 2.41
N PRO A 88 -8.78 -3.40 2.05
CA PRO A 88 -9.38 -2.47 1.10
C PRO A 88 -9.43 -1.06 1.69
N HIS A 89 -9.28 -0.05 0.83
CA HIS A 89 -9.45 1.34 1.20
C HIS A 89 -10.14 2.11 0.07
N GLU A 90 -11.01 3.03 0.45
CA GLU A 90 -11.71 3.89 -0.49
C GLU A 90 -11.90 5.29 0.07
N ALA A 91 -11.90 6.26 -0.83
CA ALA A 91 -12.23 7.64 -0.51
C ALA A 91 -12.94 8.30 -1.69
N THR A 92 -13.71 9.33 -1.38
CA THR A 92 -14.68 9.91 -2.30
C THR A 92 -14.53 11.42 -2.33
N GLY A 93 -14.67 12.02 -3.50
CA GLY A 93 -14.59 13.47 -3.71
C GLY A 93 -15.44 13.93 -4.88
N GLN A 94 -15.70 15.23 -4.99
CA GLN A 94 -16.45 15.79 -6.13
C GLN A 94 -15.59 15.81 -7.40
N THR A 95 -14.27 15.80 -7.23
CA THR A 95 -13.30 15.68 -8.31
C THR A 95 -12.28 14.58 -8.01
N TYR A 96 -11.54 14.14 -9.03
CA TYR A 96 -10.41 13.21 -8.85
C TYR A 96 -9.36 13.74 -7.87
N GLU A 97 -9.03 15.03 -7.94
CA GLU A 97 -8.03 15.65 -7.06
C GLU A 97 -8.48 15.64 -5.59
N GLU A 98 -9.75 15.97 -5.33
CA GLU A 98 -10.33 15.88 -4.00
C GLU A 98 -10.35 14.44 -3.49
N ALA A 99 -10.80 13.50 -4.32
CA ALA A 99 -10.82 12.08 -3.95
C ALA A 99 -9.40 11.56 -3.66
N LEU A 100 -8.39 12.01 -4.42
CA LEU A 100 -6.98 11.66 -4.21
C LEU A 100 -6.41 12.24 -2.92
N GLN A 101 -6.74 13.49 -2.60
CA GLN A 101 -6.33 14.10 -1.34
C GLN A 101 -7.01 13.39 -0.16
N ALA A 102 -8.31 13.15 -0.23
CA ALA A 102 -9.05 12.41 0.79
C ALA A 102 -8.51 10.98 0.98
N PHE A 103 -8.19 10.30 -0.12
CA PHE A 103 -7.60 8.96 -0.09
C PHE A 103 -6.25 8.95 0.61
N ARG A 104 -5.35 9.87 0.27
CA ARG A 104 -4.01 9.97 0.86
C ARG A 104 -4.04 10.41 2.32
N ALA A 105 -4.91 11.36 2.67
CA ALA A 105 -5.05 11.87 4.03
C ALA A 105 -5.64 10.84 4.99
N SER A 106 -6.39 9.86 4.48
CA SER A 106 -7.01 8.80 5.28
C SER A 106 -6.16 7.53 5.41
N ILE A 107 -4.95 7.49 4.83
CA ILE A 107 -4.02 6.38 5.02
C ILE A 107 -3.42 6.47 6.43
N PRO A 108 -3.60 5.47 7.30
CA PRO A 108 -3.01 5.51 8.63
C PRO A 108 -1.49 5.31 8.61
N GLU A 109 -0.84 5.75 9.68
CA GLU A 109 0.58 5.49 9.89
C GLU A 109 0.86 3.98 9.90
N GLY A 110 1.97 3.58 9.30
CA GLY A 110 2.33 2.17 9.15
C GLY A 110 1.64 1.46 7.98
N TRP A 111 0.98 2.19 7.08
CA TRP A 111 0.33 1.65 5.88
C TRP A 111 0.75 2.38 4.61
N GLN A 112 0.77 1.65 3.49
CA GLN A 112 1.06 2.18 2.17
C GLN A 112 -0.02 1.77 1.18
N ALA A 113 -0.46 2.71 0.34
CA ALA A 113 -1.38 2.42 -0.75
C ALA A 113 -0.72 1.68 -1.93
N GLN A 114 -1.43 0.70 -2.46
CA GLN A 114 -1.09 -0.05 -3.66
C GLN A 114 -2.34 -0.22 -4.54
N ASN A 115 -2.13 -0.46 -5.84
CA ASN A 115 -3.19 -0.83 -6.80
C ASN A 115 -4.38 0.16 -6.82
N MET A 116 -4.11 1.45 -6.60
CA MET A 116 -5.13 2.49 -6.57
C MET A 116 -5.68 2.76 -7.97
N ARG A 117 -7.00 2.84 -8.09
CA ARG A 117 -7.72 3.13 -9.33
C ARG A 117 -8.93 4.02 -9.09
N GLU A 118 -9.21 4.86 -10.08
CA GLU A 118 -10.44 5.64 -10.14
C GLU A 118 -11.62 4.74 -10.51
N ILE A 119 -12.72 4.88 -9.77
CA ILE A 119 -14.01 4.30 -10.08
C ILE A 119 -15.00 5.45 -10.25
N ARG A 120 -15.61 5.51 -11.44
CA ARG A 120 -16.72 6.40 -11.76
C ARG A 120 -18.01 5.67 -11.42
N SER A 121 -18.75 6.20 -10.44
CA SER A 121 -20.08 5.72 -10.04
C SER A 121 -21.15 6.66 -10.54
#